data_AF-A0A7C5TTN2-F1
#
_entry.id   AF-A0A7C5TTN2-F1
#
_cell.length_a   1.000
_cell.length_b   1.000
_cell.length_c   1.000
_cell.angle_alpha   90.00
_cell.angle_beta   90.00
_cell.angle_gamma   90.00
#
_symmetry.space_group_name_H-M   'P 1'
#
loop_
_entity.id
_entity.type
_entity.pdbx_description
1 polymer ?
#
loop_
_entity_poly.entity_id
_entity_poly.type
_entity_poly.pdbx_seq_one_letter_code
_entity_poly.pdbx_strand_id
1 'polypeptide(L)'
;MTPAAKIGLFVLLGLIVLGIFVLKIEDIPIGERGDRLTVRAEFPSVSGIDRKADVRIAGVRVGKVQDVQLVKGQAMLTLALDPSVELHQGASVRVSSLGMLGDKFVEVVPGDPNAPLLSPGTVLHGTSPPTFDDVLKVATDIGADVKQVTMALRESIGGQVGAEKLTEIVDNIDELTSTLKVLIQQNQGNVNATMENFKDFSTTLKVELPRIAEKMNRLADSLQGVVNEDRGDLHASLANIRDLSARLKVSANNLNAITTKIANGEGSIGKLVNDETTVDNLNDTLTSIKNGVHTIDERLKMKKFRLDLGFSGESLGRVGESRGVFGVDVWETGTKRFFRIEGVHAPFGRRRVTTEDVTYTYPDGYESSFTRETIKTDDRFTFNLQIGYRLFPRTTVRAGVFEGQGGVGIDQGFDVAQHPVKLILEAYDWDRPEKNA
;
A
#
# COMPACT_ATOMS: atom_id res chain seq x y z
N MET A 1 -6.43 17.69 -76.78
CA MET A 1 -6.52 18.60 -75.61
C MET A 1 -5.31 19.51 -75.59
N THR A 2 -5.51 20.83 -75.50
CA THR A 2 -4.42 21.79 -75.32
C THR A 2 -3.74 21.59 -73.95
N PRO A 3 -2.47 22.00 -73.78
CA PRO A 3 -1.78 21.90 -72.49
C PRO A 3 -2.56 22.55 -71.34
N ALA A 4 -3.20 23.70 -71.59
CA ALA A 4 -4.06 24.38 -70.62
C ALA A 4 -5.28 23.53 -70.16
N ALA A 5 -5.93 22.82 -71.08
CA ALA A 5 -7.06 21.95 -70.75
C ALA A 5 -6.64 20.73 -69.91
N LYS A 6 -5.42 20.21 -70.13
CA LYS A 6 -4.86 19.11 -69.31
C LYS A 6 -4.54 19.57 -67.89
N ILE A 7 -4.00 20.78 -67.74
CA ILE A 7 -3.72 21.37 -66.42
C ILE A 7 -5.02 21.65 -65.67
N GLY A 8 -6.03 22.22 -66.34
CA GLY A 8 -7.34 22.46 -65.72
C GLY A 8 -8.01 21.17 -65.22
N LEU A 9 -7.95 20.08 -66.01
CA LEU A 9 -8.49 18.79 -65.60
C LEU A 9 -7.71 18.18 -64.42
N PHE A 10 -6.39 18.33 -64.40
CA PHE A 10 -5.55 17.86 -63.28
C PHE A 10 -5.87 18.60 -61.98
N VAL A 11 -6.03 19.92 -62.03
CA VAL A 11 -6.40 20.74 -60.86
C VAL A 11 -7.81 20.39 -60.37
N LEU A 12 -8.77 20.20 -61.29
CA LEU A 12 -10.13 19.79 -60.95
C LEU A 12 -10.15 18.41 -60.25
N LEU A 13 -9.42 17.44 -60.79
CA LEU A 13 -9.27 16.12 -60.16
C LEU A 13 -8.59 16.24 -58.80
N GLY A 14 -7.56 17.08 -58.67
CA GLY A 14 -6.91 17.38 -57.40
C GLY A 14 -7.87 17.96 -56.36
N LEU A 15 -8.74 18.90 -56.74
CA LEU A 15 -9.75 19.47 -55.86
C LEU A 15 -10.85 18.48 -55.48
N ILE A 16 -11.26 17.60 -56.39
CA ILE A 16 -12.22 16.53 -56.09
C ILE A 16 -11.60 15.54 -55.09
N VAL A 17 -10.36 15.11 -55.33
CA VAL A 17 -9.64 14.22 -54.40
C VAL A 17 -9.45 14.90 -53.05
N LEU A 18 -9.06 16.17 -53.03
CA LEU A 18 -8.92 16.95 -51.79
C LEU A 18 -10.26 17.07 -51.06
N GLY A 19 -11.35 17.35 -51.78
CA GLY A 19 -12.70 17.38 -51.22
C GLY A 19 -13.11 16.03 -50.61
N ILE A 20 -12.83 14.93 -51.29
CA ILE A 20 -13.06 13.56 -50.77
C ILE A 20 -12.19 13.32 -49.52
N PHE A 21 -10.94 13.76 -49.51
CA PHE A 21 -10.05 13.64 -48.34
C PHE A 21 -10.56 14.45 -47.15
N VAL A 22 -10.99 15.70 -47.36
CA VAL A 22 -11.57 16.54 -46.29
C VAL A 22 -12.83 15.90 -45.72
N LEU A 23 -13.73 15.40 -46.58
CA LEU A 23 -14.95 14.70 -46.16
C LEU A 23 -14.69 13.34 -45.48
N LYS A 24 -13.51 12.72 -45.72
CA LYS A 24 -13.11 11.48 -45.03
C LYS A 24 -12.38 11.75 -43.71
N ILE A 25 -11.64 12.85 -43.61
CA ILE A 25 -10.90 13.25 -42.40
C ILE A 25 -11.87 13.80 -41.36
N GLU A 26 -12.84 14.58 -41.80
CA GLU A 26 -13.91 15.07 -40.94
C GLU A 26 -15.01 14.01 -40.89
N ASP A 27 -15.20 13.41 -39.73
CA ASP A 27 -16.16 12.33 -39.43
C ASP A 27 -17.62 12.87 -39.52
N ILE A 28 -18.00 13.45 -40.67
CA ILE A 28 -19.30 14.06 -40.98
C ILE A 28 -20.19 12.96 -41.55
N PRO A 29 -21.17 12.44 -40.80
CA PRO A 29 -22.03 11.38 -41.28
C PRO A 29 -22.98 11.92 -42.35
N ILE A 30 -22.73 11.59 -43.62
CA ILE A 30 -23.66 11.77 -44.74
C ILE A 30 -24.38 10.44 -44.94
N GLY A 31 -25.63 10.33 -44.48
CA GLY A 31 -26.51 9.18 -44.73
C GLY A 31 -26.86 8.35 -43.49
N GLU A 32 -28.18 8.19 -43.30
CA GLU A 32 -28.91 7.28 -42.40
C GLU A 32 -28.36 7.05 -40.98
N ARG A 33 -28.88 7.86 -40.05
CA ARG A 33 -28.94 7.51 -38.63
C ARG A 33 -29.83 6.28 -38.48
N GLY A 34 -29.24 5.08 -38.42
CA GLY A 34 -29.91 3.98 -37.71
C GLY A 34 -30.23 4.47 -36.29
N ASP A 35 -31.43 4.17 -35.79
CA ASP A 35 -31.92 4.61 -34.47
C ASP A 35 -30.98 4.12 -33.36
N ARG A 36 -29.96 4.92 -33.04
CA ARG A 36 -29.04 4.66 -31.94
C ARG A 36 -29.82 4.79 -30.63
N LEU A 37 -29.66 3.82 -29.74
CA LEU A 37 -30.25 3.87 -28.41
C LEU A 37 -29.65 5.07 -27.66
N THR A 38 -30.49 6.03 -27.26
CA THR A 38 -30.06 7.22 -26.51
C THR A 38 -30.29 7.05 -25.02
N VAL A 39 -29.24 7.21 -24.23
CA VAL A 39 -29.28 7.06 -22.78
C VAL A 39 -28.72 8.32 -22.13
N ARG A 40 -29.40 8.81 -21.10
CA ARG A 40 -28.93 9.98 -20.34
C ARG A 40 -28.23 9.54 -19.07
N ALA A 41 -27.13 10.22 -18.75
CA ALA A 41 -26.31 9.91 -17.60
C ALA A 41 -25.93 11.19 -16.85
N GLU A 42 -26.14 11.20 -15.54
CA GLU A 42 -25.81 12.33 -14.67
C GLU A 42 -24.54 12.04 -13.88
N PHE A 43 -23.57 12.96 -13.92
CA PHE A 43 -22.27 12.83 -13.28
C PHE A 43 -21.97 14.04 -12.38
N PRO A 44 -21.31 13.84 -11.23
CA PRO A 44 -20.77 14.93 -10.42
C PRO A 44 -19.69 15.72 -11.17
N SER A 45 -18.84 15.03 -11.95
CA SER A 45 -17.80 15.64 -12.77
C SER A 45 -17.46 14.78 -13.98
N VAL A 46 -17.28 15.40 -15.14
CA VAL A 46 -16.88 14.73 -16.39
C VAL A 46 -15.62 15.35 -16.97
N SER A 47 -14.75 15.88 -16.11
CA SER A 47 -13.50 16.52 -16.52
C SER A 47 -12.71 15.63 -17.48
N GLY A 48 -12.44 16.11 -18.69
CA GLY A 48 -11.75 15.39 -19.76
C GLY A 48 -12.63 14.53 -20.68
N ILE A 49 -13.96 14.57 -20.54
CA ILE A 49 -14.90 13.97 -21.50
C ILE A 49 -15.48 15.07 -22.39
N ASP A 50 -15.20 14.96 -23.68
CA ASP A 50 -15.74 15.85 -24.71
C ASP A 50 -16.81 15.15 -25.57
N ARG A 51 -17.51 15.96 -26.37
CA ARG A 51 -18.39 15.43 -27.42
C ARG A 51 -17.60 14.50 -28.35
N LYS A 52 -18.24 13.42 -28.80
CA LYS A 52 -17.66 12.33 -29.60
C LYS A 52 -16.70 11.40 -28.84
N ALA A 53 -16.48 11.59 -27.53
CA ALA A 53 -15.74 10.63 -26.72
C ALA A 53 -16.38 9.23 -26.82
N ASP A 54 -15.55 8.19 -26.73
CA ASP A 54 -16.01 6.82 -26.90
C ASP A 54 -16.90 6.38 -25.73
N VAL A 55 -17.89 5.55 -26.05
CA VAL A 55 -18.67 4.80 -25.06
C VAL A 55 -18.34 3.33 -25.22
N ARG A 56 -17.95 2.66 -24.13
CA ARG A 56 -17.45 1.28 -24.15
C ARG A 56 -18.18 0.40 -23.15
N ILE A 57 -18.30 -0.89 -23.47
CA ILE A 57 -18.70 -1.96 -22.54
C ILE A 57 -17.58 -2.99 -22.54
N ALA A 58 -17.02 -3.31 -21.37
CA ALA A 58 -15.92 -4.27 -21.24
C ALA A 58 -14.75 -4.02 -22.22
N GLY A 59 -14.41 -2.74 -22.45
CA GLY A 59 -13.36 -2.31 -23.37
C GLY A 59 -13.76 -2.25 -24.85
N VAL A 60 -14.90 -2.80 -25.25
CA VAL A 60 -15.41 -2.76 -26.63
C VAL A 60 -16.18 -1.46 -26.86
N ARG A 61 -15.87 -0.74 -27.95
CA ARG A 61 -16.61 0.46 -28.35
C ARG A 61 -18.02 0.08 -28.80
N VAL A 62 -19.01 0.64 -28.14
CA VAL A 62 -20.44 0.42 -28.41
C VAL A 62 -21.20 1.73 -28.64
N GLY A 63 -20.51 2.86 -28.63
CA GLY A 63 -21.13 4.16 -28.87
C GLY A 63 -20.21 5.35 -28.77
N LYS A 64 -20.83 6.54 -28.81
CA LYS A 64 -20.16 7.82 -28.61
C LYS A 64 -21.00 8.74 -27.72
N VAL A 65 -20.33 9.66 -27.02
CA VAL A 65 -20.97 10.77 -26.32
C VAL A 65 -21.52 11.74 -27.36
N GLN A 66 -22.85 11.87 -27.40
CA GLN A 66 -23.55 12.75 -28.32
C GLN A 66 -23.51 14.21 -27.84
N ASP A 67 -23.75 14.42 -26.54
CA ASP A 67 -23.78 15.75 -25.94
C ASP A 67 -23.37 15.75 -24.47
N VAL A 68 -22.87 16.90 -24.01
CA VAL A 68 -22.47 17.19 -22.62
C VAL A 68 -23.08 18.54 -22.23
N GLN A 69 -23.92 18.56 -21.20
CA GLN A 69 -24.61 19.76 -20.72
C GLN A 69 -24.44 19.91 -19.22
N LEU A 70 -24.40 21.15 -18.72
CA LEU A 70 -24.46 21.44 -17.29
C LEU A 70 -25.92 21.66 -16.87
N VAL A 71 -26.46 20.79 -16.02
CA VAL A 71 -27.83 20.86 -15.52
C VAL A 71 -27.79 20.85 -13.99
N LYS A 72 -28.30 21.91 -13.34
CA LYS A 72 -28.35 22.03 -11.87
C LYS A 72 -27.01 21.80 -11.15
N GLY A 73 -25.90 22.20 -11.79
CA GLY A 73 -24.55 22.01 -11.23
C GLY A 73 -23.95 20.62 -11.43
N GLN A 74 -24.64 19.72 -12.13
CA GLN A 74 -24.14 18.39 -12.51
C GLN A 74 -24.00 18.27 -14.02
N ALA A 75 -23.08 17.40 -14.45
CA ALA A 75 -22.88 17.14 -15.86
C ALA A 75 -23.88 16.08 -16.36
N MET A 76 -24.71 16.45 -17.31
CA MET A 76 -25.66 15.57 -17.99
C MET A 76 -25.11 15.17 -19.36
N LEU A 77 -24.82 13.89 -19.53
CA LEU A 77 -24.34 13.30 -20.78
C LEU A 77 -25.48 12.65 -21.53
N THR A 78 -25.51 12.84 -22.85
CA THR A 78 -26.34 12.04 -23.76
C THR A 78 -25.45 11.05 -24.49
N LEU A 79 -25.64 9.76 -24.24
CA LEU A 79 -24.88 8.66 -24.82
C LEU A 79 -25.66 8.07 -26.00
N ALA A 80 -25.01 7.91 -27.15
CA ALA A 80 -25.59 7.27 -28.33
C ALA A 80 -24.97 5.87 -28.52
N LEU A 81 -25.70 4.84 -28.08
CA LEU A 81 -25.28 3.44 -28.10
C LEU A 81 -25.74 2.73 -29.37
N ASP A 82 -25.05 1.66 -29.73
CA ASP A 82 -25.46 0.78 -30.83
C ASP A 82 -26.79 0.08 -30.48
N PRO A 83 -27.68 -0.16 -31.47
CA PRO A 83 -29.01 -0.75 -31.21
C PRO A 83 -28.98 -2.16 -30.61
N SER A 84 -27.86 -2.87 -30.73
CA SER A 84 -27.68 -4.21 -30.17
C SER A 84 -27.33 -4.24 -28.68
N VAL A 85 -27.17 -3.07 -28.04
CA VAL A 85 -26.83 -2.98 -26.62
C VAL A 85 -28.09 -3.07 -25.77
N GLU A 86 -28.16 -4.10 -24.93
CA GLU A 86 -29.21 -4.26 -23.93
C GLU A 86 -28.71 -3.75 -22.57
N LEU A 87 -29.48 -2.85 -21.95
CA LEU A 87 -29.23 -2.35 -20.59
C LEU A 87 -30.34 -2.86 -19.68
N HIS A 88 -29.94 -3.40 -18.54
CA HIS A 88 -30.84 -3.96 -17.53
C HIS A 88 -30.94 -3.03 -16.31
N GLN A 89 -31.91 -3.28 -15.45
CA GLN A 89 -31.97 -2.60 -14.16
C GLN A 89 -30.67 -2.82 -13.36
N GLY A 90 -30.19 -1.75 -12.71
CA GLY A 90 -28.87 -1.75 -12.07
C GLY A 90 -27.70 -1.42 -13.00
N ALA A 91 -27.97 -1.11 -14.28
CA ALA A 91 -26.96 -0.55 -15.17
C ALA A 91 -26.35 0.73 -14.55
N SER A 92 -25.03 0.87 -14.71
CA SER A 92 -24.30 2.03 -14.22
C SER A 92 -23.32 2.51 -15.27
N VAL A 93 -22.91 3.76 -15.15
CA VAL A 93 -21.97 4.38 -16.07
C VAL A 93 -20.83 4.98 -15.27
N ARG A 94 -19.61 4.92 -15.80
CA ARG A 94 -18.44 5.51 -15.17
C ARG A 94 -17.55 6.18 -16.19
N VAL A 95 -16.89 7.26 -15.80
CA VAL A 95 -15.80 7.82 -16.60
C VAL A 95 -14.55 6.97 -16.36
N SER A 96 -13.83 6.62 -17.42
CA SER A 96 -12.59 5.84 -17.36
C SER A 96 -11.57 6.41 -18.34
N SER A 97 -10.31 5.98 -18.26
CA SER A 97 -9.24 6.43 -19.14
C SER A 97 -8.47 5.26 -19.75
N LEU A 98 -8.01 5.42 -20.98
CA LEU A 98 -7.10 4.47 -21.63
C LEU A 98 -5.68 4.66 -21.04
N GLY A 99 -5.42 4.08 -19.87
CA GLY A 99 -4.16 4.24 -19.15
C GLY A 99 -4.11 5.53 -18.31
N MET A 100 -2.92 5.89 -17.80
CA MET A 100 -2.75 6.99 -16.81
C MET A 100 -2.81 8.40 -17.41
N LEU A 101 -2.56 8.55 -18.72
CA LEU A 101 -2.53 9.84 -19.42
C LEU A 101 -3.38 9.85 -20.70
N GLY A 102 -4.09 8.75 -20.99
CA GLY A 102 -4.85 8.62 -22.23
C GLY A 102 -6.20 9.32 -22.19
N ASP A 103 -6.82 9.41 -23.37
CA ASP A 103 -8.14 9.98 -23.54
C ASP A 103 -9.16 9.30 -22.63
N LYS A 104 -10.05 10.11 -22.06
CA LYS A 104 -11.14 9.61 -21.23
C LYS A 104 -12.28 9.14 -22.11
N PHE A 105 -12.96 8.10 -21.64
CA PHE A 105 -14.12 7.52 -22.30
C PHE A 105 -15.18 7.19 -21.25
N VAL A 106 -16.42 6.99 -21.69
CA VAL A 106 -17.51 6.56 -20.83
C VAL A 106 -17.60 5.05 -20.89
N GLU A 107 -17.50 4.38 -19.75
CA GLU A 107 -17.72 2.95 -19.63
C GLU A 107 -19.14 2.70 -19.12
N VAL A 108 -19.87 1.83 -19.80
CA VAL A 108 -21.22 1.40 -19.43
C VAL A 108 -21.12 -0.02 -18.86
N VAL A 109 -21.73 -0.22 -17.70
CA VAL A 109 -21.92 -1.54 -17.09
C VAL A 109 -23.39 -1.90 -17.29
N PRO A 110 -23.71 -2.94 -18.07
CA PRO A 110 -25.08 -3.22 -18.53
C PRO A 110 -26.05 -3.69 -17.45
N GLY A 111 -25.58 -4.02 -16.24
CA GLY A 111 -26.42 -4.55 -15.16
C GLY A 111 -26.50 -6.08 -15.16
N ASP A 112 -27.35 -6.65 -14.31
CA ASP A 112 -27.58 -8.11 -14.25
C ASP A 112 -28.46 -8.54 -15.44
N PRO A 113 -28.00 -9.48 -16.29
CA PRO A 113 -28.79 -9.98 -17.43
C PRO A 113 -30.14 -10.60 -17.05
N ASN A 114 -30.29 -11.07 -15.80
CA ASN A 114 -31.53 -11.65 -15.30
C ASN A 114 -32.53 -10.59 -14.79
N ALA A 115 -32.08 -9.35 -14.64
CA ALA A 115 -32.95 -8.25 -14.25
C ALA A 115 -33.75 -7.74 -15.46
N PRO A 116 -34.91 -7.09 -15.25
CA PRO A 116 -35.70 -6.51 -16.34
C PRO A 116 -34.89 -5.48 -17.15
N LEU A 117 -35.23 -5.32 -18.43
CA LEU A 117 -34.68 -4.26 -19.28
C LEU A 117 -34.94 -2.88 -18.67
N LEU A 118 -33.96 -1.99 -18.83
CA LEU A 118 -34.04 -0.61 -18.37
C LEU A 118 -35.16 0.13 -19.09
N SER A 119 -36.02 0.83 -18.34
CA SER A 119 -37.12 1.58 -18.92
C SER A 119 -36.62 2.75 -19.78
N PRO A 120 -37.22 3.01 -20.96
CA PRO A 120 -36.86 4.14 -21.80
C PRO A 120 -36.93 5.47 -21.03
N GLY A 121 -35.91 6.32 -21.21
CA GLY A 121 -35.84 7.64 -20.56
C GLY A 121 -35.28 7.65 -19.13
N THR A 122 -34.93 6.48 -18.57
CA THR A 122 -34.23 6.41 -17.27
C THR A 122 -32.88 7.13 -17.35
N VAL A 123 -32.61 8.00 -16.37
CA VAL A 123 -31.32 8.66 -16.20
C VAL A 123 -30.43 7.77 -15.35
N LEU A 124 -29.26 7.41 -15.87
CA LEU A 124 -28.27 6.63 -15.13
C LEU A 124 -27.41 7.54 -14.25
N HIS A 125 -27.08 7.08 -13.06
CA HIS A 125 -26.11 7.76 -12.20
C HIS A 125 -24.70 7.34 -12.57
N GLY A 126 -23.88 8.34 -12.87
CA GLY A 126 -22.52 8.20 -13.32
C GLY A 126 -21.52 8.41 -12.20
N THR A 127 -20.52 7.53 -12.11
CA THR A 127 -19.39 7.70 -11.21
C THR A 127 -18.16 8.21 -11.95
N SER A 128 -17.37 9.04 -11.27
CA SER A 128 -16.12 9.57 -11.78
C SER A 128 -14.97 8.91 -11.02
N PRO A 129 -13.84 8.61 -11.70
CA PRO A 129 -12.69 8.04 -11.02
C PRO A 129 -12.15 9.08 -10.02
N PRO A 130 -11.58 8.63 -8.88
CA PRO A 130 -10.98 9.54 -7.91
C PRO A 130 -9.92 10.42 -8.60
N THR A 131 -9.96 11.71 -8.29
CA THR A 131 -8.98 12.68 -8.77
C THR A 131 -7.73 12.68 -7.89
N PHE A 132 -6.65 13.31 -8.36
CA PHE A 132 -5.46 13.50 -7.52
C PHE A 132 -5.77 14.30 -6.25
N ASP A 133 -6.71 15.24 -6.32
CA ASP A 133 -7.17 16.01 -5.15
C ASP A 133 -7.90 15.11 -4.13
N ASP A 134 -8.66 14.11 -4.59
CA ASP A 134 -9.27 13.11 -3.71
C ASP A 134 -8.21 12.25 -3.01
N VAL A 135 -7.14 11.88 -3.72
CA VAL A 135 -6.00 11.17 -3.14
C VAL A 135 -5.26 12.03 -2.12
N LEU A 136 -5.05 13.32 -2.42
CA LEU A 136 -4.43 14.26 -1.49
C LEU A 136 -5.30 14.44 -0.23
N LYS A 137 -6.62 14.53 -0.40
CA LYS A 137 -7.57 14.59 0.72
C LYS A 137 -7.50 13.34 1.59
N VAL A 138 -7.51 12.15 0.99
CA VAL A 138 -7.32 10.89 1.71
C VAL A 138 -5.97 10.86 2.42
N ALA A 139 -4.89 11.34 1.80
CA ALA A 139 -3.58 11.42 2.43
C ALA A 139 -3.55 12.41 3.62
N THR A 140 -4.24 13.55 3.52
CA THR A 140 -4.38 14.49 4.64
C THR A 140 -5.23 13.91 5.77
N ASP A 141 -6.30 13.19 5.44
CA ASP A 141 -7.18 12.53 6.42
C ASP A 141 -6.41 11.41 7.14
N ILE A 142 -5.66 10.57 6.41
CA ILE A 142 -4.73 9.58 6.98
C ILE A 142 -3.68 10.28 7.85
N GLY A 143 -3.13 11.41 7.43
CA GLY A 143 -2.19 12.18 8.24
C GLY A 143 -2.81 12.65 9.57
N ALA A 144 -4.09 13.02 9.56
CA ALA A 144 -4.84 13.37 10.77
C ALA A 144 -5.13 12.14 11.64
N ASP A 145 -5.49 11.00 11.06
CA ASP A 145 -5.74 9.75 11.79
C ASP A 145 -4.46 9.17 12.39
N VAL A 146 -3.35 9.19 11.65
CA VAL A 146 -2.03 8.81 12.16
C VAL A 146 -1.63 9.73 13.30
N LYS A 147 -1.95 11.03 13.23
CA LYS A 147 -1.72 11.96 14.35
C LYS A 147 -2.56 11.58 15.57
N GLN A 148 -3.82 11.19 15.41
CA GLN A 148 -4.67 10.70 16.51
C GLN A 148 -4.16 9.39 17.10
N VAL A 149 -3.80 8.41 16.27
CA VAL A 149 -3.20 7.14 16.71
C VAL A 149 -1.87 7.41 17.41
N THR A 150 -1.06 8.35 16.93
CA THR A 150 0.18 8.76 17.60
C THR A 150 -0.10 9.42 18.95
N MET A 151 -1.20 10.16 19.09
CA MET A 151 -1.64 10.70 20.39
C MET A 151 -2.13 9.60 21.33
N ALA A 152 -2.95 8.67 20.85
CA ALA A 152 -3.45 7.53 21.61
C ALA A 152 -2.31 6.56 22.00
N LEU A 153 -1.32 6.36 21.14
CA LEU A 153 -0.11 5.60 21.43
C LEU A 153 0.81 6.38 22.39
N ARG A 154 0.92 7.71 22.28
CA ARG A 154 1.62 8.54 23.27
C ARG A 154 0.97 8.43 24.65
N GLU A 155 -0.35 8.31 24.69
CA GLU A 155 -1.14 8.11 25.91
C GLU A 155 -1.00 6.66 26.45
N SER A 156 -0.95 5.67 25.55
CA SER A 156 -0.83 4.24 25.89
C SER A 156 0.59 3.76 26.19
N ILE A 157 1.62 4.38 25.64
CA ILE A 157 3.03 3.93 25.73
C ILE A 157 3.86 4.87 26.64
N GLY A 158 3.36 6.07 26.94
CA GLY A 158 4.10 7.08 27.71
C GLY A 158 3.84 7.11 29.22
N GLY A 159 2.85 6.35 29.73
CA GLY A 159 2.33 6.49 31.09
C GLY A 159 2.24 5.20 31.89
N GLN A 160 1.81 5.33 33.16
CA GLN A 160 1.70 4.26 34.17
C GLN A 160 0.86 3.05 33.67
N VAL A 161 -0.15 3.31 32.83
CA VAL A 161 -1.00 2.29 32.18
C VAL A 161 -0.24 1.42 31.17
N GLY A 162 0.73 1.97 30.44
CA GLY A 162 1.56 1.20 29.50
C GLY A 162 2.52 0.26 30.22
N ALA A 163 3.04 0.68 31.37
CA ALA A 163 3.83 -0.18 32.24
C ALA A 163 2.99 -1.33 32.82
N GLU A 164 1.75 -1.05 33.27
CA GLU A 164 0.81 -2.08 33.74
C GLU A 164 0.45 -3.08 32.63
N LYS A 165 0.18 -2.61 31.41
CA LYS A 165 -0.10 -3.49 30.26
C LYS A 165 1.12 -4.31 29.84
N LEU A 166 2.32 -3.75 29.92
CA LEU A 166 3.56 -4.52 29.67
C LEU A 166 3.78 -5.57 30.76
N THR A 167 3.54 -5.25 32.03
CA THR A 167 3.56 -6.23 33.12
C THR A 167 2.53 -7.33 32.89
N GLU A 168 1.29 -6.99 32.52
CA GLU A 168 0.24 -7.97 32.19
C GLU A 168 0.64 -8.88 31.00
N ILE A 169 1.29 -8.33 29.98
CA ILE A 169 1.79 -9.11 28.84
C ILE A 169 2.92 -10.05 29.28
N VAL A 170 3.86 -9.57 30.11
CA VAL A 170 4.96 -10.39 30.65
C VAL A 170 4.40 -11.53 31.49
N ASP A 171 3.46 -11.25 32.39
CA ASP A 171 2.82 -12.23 33.26
C ASP A 171 2.06 -13.29 32.44
N ASN A 172 1.30 -12.86 31.43
CA ASN A 172 0.59 -13.77 30.52
C ASN A 172 1.55 -14.65 29.70
N ILE A 173 2.70 -14.12 29.28
CA ILE A 173 3.72 -14.90 28.55
C ILE A 173 4.39 -15.91 29.50
N ASP A 174 4.65 -15.54 30.75
CA ASP A 174 5.19 -16.46 31.76
C ASP A 174 4.20 -17.60 32.07
N GLU A 175 2.92 -17.29 32.24
CA GLU A 175 1.86 -18.28 32.45
C GLU A 175 1.69 -19.20 31.24
N LEU A 176 1.66 -18.63 30.03
CA LEU A 176 1.58 -19.40 28.79
C LEU A 176 2.79 -20.31 28.63
N THR A 177 4.00 -19.82 28.92
CA THR A 177 5.24 -20.60 28.81
C THR A 177 5.26 -21.77 29.80
N SER A 178 4.81 -21.53 31.03
CA SER A 178 4.66 -22.57 32.06
C SER A 178 3.63 -23.62 31.64
N THR A 179 2.47 -23.17 31.14
CA THR A 179 1.40 -24.04 30.65
C THR A 179 1.87 -24.89 29.47
N LEU A 180 2.56 -24.29 28.50
CA LEU A 180 3.13 -25.01 27.36
C LEU A 180 4.15 -26.06 27.80
N LYS A 181 5.02 -25.75 28.77
CA LYS A 181 5.99 -26.71 29.32
C LYS A 181 5.29 -27.93 29.94
N VAL A 182 4.24 -27.68 30.74
CA VAL A 182 3.43 -28.77 31.33
C VAL A 182 2.74 -29.59 30.24
N LEU A 183 2.14 -28.95 29.23
CA LEU A 183 1.50 -29.64 28.12
C LEU A 183 2.48 -30.48 27.29
N ILE A 184 3.69 -30.00 27.06
CA ILE A 184 4.74 -30.74 26.36
C ILE A 184 5.12 -32.00 27.15
N GLN A 185 5.31 -31.89 28.46
CA GLN A 185 5.63 -33.02 29.33
C GLN A 185 4.49 -34.05 29.41
N GLN A 186 3.24 -33.59 29.53
CA GLN A 186 2.06 -34.46 29.55
C GLN A 186 1.86 -35.16 28.21
N ASN A 187 1.98 -34.44 27.10
CA ASN A 187 1.83 -35.01 25.77
C ASN A 187 2.96 -35.99 25.44
N GLN A 188 4.20 -35.75 25.90
CA GLN A 188 5.28 -36.71 25.75
C GLN A 188 4.93 -38.05 26.43
N GLY A 189 4.40 -38.01 27.66
CA GLY A 189 3.91 -39.20 28.35
C GLY A 189 2.78 -39.92 27.59
N ASN A 190 1.79 -39.17 27.09
CA ASN A 190 0.67 -39.73 26.33
C ASN A 190 1.10 -40.34 24.99
N VAL A 191 2.02 -39.69 24.29
CA VAL A 191 2.55 -40.19 23.02
C VAL A 191 3.40 -41.42 23.24
N ASN A 192 4.21 -41.47 24.30
CA ASN A 192 4.97 -42.67 24.68
C ASN A 192 4.05 -43.86 24.97
N ALA A 193 3.00 -43.67 25.77
CA ALA A 193 2.01 -44.71 26.05
C ALA A 193 1.25 -45.17 24.79
N THR A 194 0.92 -44.24 23.90
CA THR A 194 0.29 -44.58 22.60
C THR A 194 1.25 -45.38 21.73
N MET A 195 2.53 -45.01 21.70
CA MET A 195 3.56 -45.70 20.93
C MET A 195 3.80 -47.11 21.45
N GLU A 196 3.80 -47.30 22.78
CA GLU A 196 3.88 -48.61 23.42
C GLU A 196 2.69 -49.50 23.02
N ASN A 197 1.46 -48.99 23.15
CA ASN A 197 0.25 -49.70 22.71
C ASN A 197 0.29 -50.05 21.20
N PHE A 198 0.81 -49.14 20.38
CA PHE A 198 0.92 -49.34 18.93
C PHE A 198 1.98 -50.38 18.58
N LYS A 199 3.12 -50.38 19.28
CA LYS A 199 4.17 -51.40 19.15
C LYS A 199 3.64 -52.78 19.54
N ASP A 200 2.89 -52.87 20.64
CA ASP A 200 2.28 -54.11 21.09
C ASP A 200 1.26 -54.62 20.09
N PHE A 201 0.32 -53.76 19.67
CA PHE A 201 -0.66 -54.08 18.64
C PHE A 201 -0.01 -54.53 17.32
N SER A 202 1.02 -53.81 16.86
CA SER A 202 1.78 -54.16 15.65
C SER A 202 2.47 -55.52 15.79
N THR A 203 3.00 -55.82 16.97
CA THR A 203 3.63 -57.12 17.27
C THR A 203 2.59 -58.23 17.27
N THR A 204 1.42 -58.01 17.89
CA THR A 204 0.29 -58.93 17.85
C THR A 204 -0.17 -59.17 16.42
N LEU A 205 -0.36 -58.13 15.61
CA LEU A 205 -0.72 -58.26 14.20
C LEU A 205 0.31 -59.09 13.42
N LYS A 206 1.61 -58.84 13.63
CA LYS A 206 2.68 -59.60 12.97
C LYS A 206 2.63 -61.10 13.30
N VAL A 207 2.22 -61.45 14.51
CA VAL A 207 2.13 -62.85 14.98
C VAL A 207 0.81 -63.52 14.58
N GLU A 208 -0.32 -62.82 14.71
CA GLU A 208 -1.65 -63.40 14.54
C GLU A 208 -2.17 -63.34 13.10
N LEU A 209 -1.75 -62.36 12.28
CA LEU A 209 -2.20 -62.26 10.89
C LEU A 209 -1.86 -63.47 10.03
N PRO A 210 -0.64 -64.05 10.09
CA PRO A 210 -0.33 -65.29 9.36
C PRO A 210 -1.27 -66.44 9.76
N ARG A 211 -1.62 -66.54 11.05
CA ARG A 211 -2.52 -67.58 11.58
C ARG A 211 -3.96 -67.38 11.10
N ILE A 212 -4.43 -66.13 11.08
CA ILE A 212 -5.76 -65.79 10.55
C ILE A 212 -5.82 -66.07 9.05
N ALA A 213 -4.81 -65.65 8.29
CA ALA A 213 -4.73 -65.90 6.85
C ALA A 213 -4.73 -67.41 6.54
N GLU A 214 -3.99 -68.20 7.32
CA GLU A 214 -3.98 -69.67 7.19
C GLU A 214 -5.36 -70.28 7.48
N LYS A 215 -6.04 -69.86 8.56
CA LYS A 215 -7.40 -70.32 8.88
C LYS A 215 -8.40 -69.94 7.79
N MET A 216 -8.29 -68.74 7.23
CA MET A 216 -9.14 -68.27 6.12
C MET A 216 -8.88 -69.05 4.83
N ASN A 217 -7.62 -69.37 4.52
CA ASN A 217 -7.29 -70.22 3.37
C ASN A 217 -7.85 -71.63 3.53
N ARG A 218 -7.71 -72.26 4.71
CA ARG A 218 -8.31 -73.57 4.98
C ARG A 218 -9.83 -73.55 4.91
N LEU A 219 -10.47 -72.48 5.40
CA LEU A 219 -11.92 -72.28 5.27
C LEU A 219 -12.31 -72.13 3.79
N ALA A 220 -11.55 -71.37 3.01
CA ALA A 220 -11.77 -71.21 1.59
C ALA A 220 -11.66 -72.54 0.82
N ASP A 221 -10.66 -73.35 1.13
CA ASP A 221 -10.45 -74.68 0.54
C ASP A 221 -11.57 -75.66 0.96
N SER A 222 -12.02 -75.59 2.22
CA SER A 222 -13.13 -76.42 2.73
C SER A 222 -14.46 -76.06 2.08
N LEU A 223 -14.73 -74.77 1.86
CA LEU A 223 -15.92 -74.28 1.15
C LEU A 223 -15.88 -74.64 -0.34
N GLN A 224 -14.70 -74.65 -0.96
CA GLN A 224 -14.53 -75.12 -2.34
C GLN A 224 -14.83 -76.63 -2.50
N GLY A 225 -14.73 -77.41 -1.41
CA GLY A 225 -15.10 -78.83 -1.37
C GLY A 225 -16.59 -79.11 -1.15
N VAL A 226 -17.38 -78.15 -0.65
CA VAL A 226 -18.83 -78.27 -0.45
C VAL A 226 -19.53 -77.64 -1.66
N VAL A 227 -19.57 -78.37 -2.77
CA VAL A 227 -20.26 -77.95 -4.00
C VAL A 227 -21.50 -78.80 -4.14
N ASN A 228 -22.70 -78.20 -4.00
CA ASN A 228 -23.88 -78.79 -4.64
C ASN A 228 -24.96 -77.83 -5.16
N GLU A 229 -25.08 -76.54 -4.79
CA GLU A 229 -26.17 -75.74 -5.40
C GLU A 229 -25.96 -74.21 -5.59
N ASP A 230 -25.30 -73.48 -4.69
CA ASP A 230 -25.16 -72.00 -4.84
C ASP A 230 -23.73 -71.53 -5.19
N ARG A 231 -23.35 -71.62 -6.47
CA ARG A 231 -21.99 -71.30 -6.94
C ARG A 231 -21.67 -69.79 -6.99
N GLY A 232 -22.67 -68.92 -7.22
CA GLY A 232 -22.44 -67.48 -7.42
C GLY A 232 -21.99 -66.74 -6.16
N ASP A 233 -22.74 -66.90 -5.08
CA ASP A 233 -22.53 -66.17 -3.83
C ASP A 233 -21.31 -66.68 -3.05
N LEU A 234 -21.00 -67.97 -3.18
CA LEU A 234 -19.82 -68.57 -2.56
C LEU A 234 -18.53 -68.09 -3.24
N HIS A 235 -18.48 -68.03 -4.57
CA HIS A 235 -17.32 -67.50 -5.29
C HIS A 235 -17.07 -66.01 -4.97
N ALA A 236 -18.14 -65.21 -4.89
CA ALA A 236 -18.04 -63.80 -4.49
C ALA A 236 -17.53 -63.65 -3.05
N SER A 237 -18.02 -64.46 -2.12
CA SER A 237 -17.58 -64.46 -0.71
C SER A 237 -16.11 -64.88 -0.58
N LEU A 238 -15.67 -65.89 -1.33
CA LEU A 238 -14.28 -66.35 -1.35
C LEU A 238 -13.34 -65.30 -1.96
N ALA A 239 -13.77 -64.62 -3.01
CA ALA A 239 -13.03 -63.50 -3.58
C ALA A 239 -12.89 -62.35 -2.56
N ASN A 240 -13.95 -62.01 -1.84
CA ASN A 240 -13.95 -60.97 -0.80
C ASN A 240 -13.04 -61.33 0.39
N ILE A 241 -13.03 -62.59 0.84
CA ILE A 241 -12.13 -63.03 1.92
C ILE A 241 -10.66 -62.94 1.49
N ARG A 242 -10.34 -63.35 0.25
CA ARG A 242 -8.98 -63.24 -0.31
C ARG A 242 -8.54 -61.78 -0.47
N ASP A 243 -9.42 -60.91 -0.98
CA ASP A 243 -9.17 -59.48 -1.10
C ASP A 243 -8.97 -58.82 0.28
N LEU A 244 -9.84 -59.11 1.25
CA LEU A 244 -9.71 -58.65 2.63
C LEU A 244 -8.38 -59.09 3.25
N SER A 245 -8.00 -60.36 3.08
CA SER A 245 -6.72 -60.88 3.58
C SER A 245 -5.52 -60.17 2.96
N ALA A 246 -5.58 -59.85 1.66
CA ALA A 246 -4.53 -59.11 0.97
C ALA A 246 -4.44 -57.67 1.49
N ARG A 247 -5.57 -56.98 1.66
CA ARG A 247 -5.65 -55.62 2.22
C ARG A 247 -5.16 -55.56 3.67
N LEU A 248 -5.49 -56.54 4.50
CA LEU A 248 -5.00 -56.65 5.87
C LEU A 248 -3.49 -56.84 5.91
N LYS A 249 -2.93 -57.66 5.01
CA LYS A 249 -1.46 -57.84 4.90
C LYS A 249 -0.75 -56.55 4.51
N VAL A 250 -1.28 -55.82 3.52
CA VAL A 250 -0.73 -54.51 3.12
C VAL A 250 -0.83 -53.50 4.26
N SER A 251 -1.97 -53.44 4.94
CA SER A 251 -2.19 -52.53 6.07
C SER A 251 -1.23 -52.82 7.22
N ALA A 252 -1.01 -54.09 7.57
CA ALA A 252 -0.06 -54.49 8.61
C ALA A 252 1.39 -54.13 8.26
N ASN A 253 1.79 -54.31 7.00
CA ASN A 253 3.11 -53.89 6.53
C ASN A 253 3.29 -52.37 6.64
N ASN A 254 2.27 -51.60 6.26
CA ASN A 254 2.29 -50.14 6.36
C ASN A 254 2.34 -49.67 7.82
N LEU A 255 1.53 -50.27 8.70
CA LEU A 255 1.56 -49.98 10.14
C LEU A 255 2.94 -50.28 10.72
N ASN A 256 3.53 -51.44 10.43
CA ASN A 256 4.87 -51.79 10.88
C ASN A 256 5.92 -50.79 10.37
N ALA A 257 5.84 -50.36 9.11
CA ALA A 257 6.75 -49.36 8.56
C ALA A 257 6.62 -47.99 9.25
N ILE A 258 5.40 -47.56 9.59
CA ILE A 258 5.15 -46.33 10.35
C ILE A 258 5.72 -46.47 11.76
N THR A 259 5.46 -47.58 12.46
CA THR A 259 6.02 -47.86 13.80
C THR A 259 7.54 -47.82 13.78
N THR A 260 8.17 -48.44 12.78
CA THR A 260 9.63 -48.45 12.66
C THR A 260 10.18 -47.05 12.45
N LYS A 261 9.57 -46.25 11.56
CA LYS A 261 10.00 -44.85 11.34
C LYS A 261 9.90 -44.02 12.61
N ILE A 262 8.79 -44.12 13.34
CA ILE A 262 8.60 -43.40 14.60
C ILE A 262 9.63 -43.88 15.64
N ALA A 263 9.84 -45.19 15.80
CA ALA A 263 10.81 -45.75 16.76
C ALA A 263 12.27 -45.39 16.45
N ASN A 264 12.61 -45.22 15.16
CA ASN A 264 13.95 -44.81 14.73
C ASN A 264 14.17 -43.28 14.82
N GLY A 265 13.18 -42.51 15.28
CA GLY A 265 13.29 -41.06 15.32
C GLY A 265 13.14 -40.38 13.95
N GLU A 266 12.60 -41.07 12.96
CA GLU A 266 12.43 -40.53 11.60
C GLU A 266 11.14 -39.70 11.49
N GLY A 267 11.23 -38.55 10.81
CA GLY A 267 10.11 -37.61 10.66
C GLY A 267 9.84 -36.77 11.91
N SER A 268 8.86 -35.86 11.84
CA SER A 268 8.57 -34.91 12.92
C SER A 268 8.06 -35.58 14.20
N ILE A 269 7.21 -36.60 14.07
CA ILE A 269 6.69 -37.38 15.21
C ILE A 269 7.81 -38.25 15.81
N GLY A 270 8.62 -38.91 14.98
CA GLY A 270 9.74 -39.71 15.46
C GLY A 270 10.75 -38.89 16.26
N LYS A 271 11.13 -37.71 15.75
CA LYS A 271 12.00 -36.77 16.46
C LYS A 271 11.35 -36.26 17.75
N LEU A 272 10.10 -35.83 17.72
CA LEU A 272 9.41 -35.35 18.92
C LEU A 272 9.35 -36.39 20.05
N VAL A 273 9.32 -37.68 19.70
CA VAL A 273 9.21 -38.79 20.66
C VAL A 273 10.58 -39.27 21.17
N ASN A 274 11.60 -39.33 20.31
CA ASN A 274 12.88 -39.99 20.64
C ASN A 274 14.08 -39.04 20.73
N ASP A 275 13.95 -37.78 20.30
CA ASP A 275 15.05 -36.83 20.27
C ASP A 275 14.99 -35.89 21.48
N GLU A 276 15.80 -36.19 22.49
CA GLU A 276 15.98 -35.33 23.68
C GLU A 276 16.36 -33.90 23.26
N THR A 277 17.16 -33.74 22.21
CA THR A 277 17.60 -32.41 21.75
C THR A 277 16.45 -31.59 21.18
N THR A 278 15.42 -32.21 20.59
CA THR A 278 14.26 -31.48 20.07
C THR A 278 13.40 -30.93 21.23
N VAL A 279 13.25 -31.70 22.30
CA VAL A 279 12.55 -31.26 23.52
C VAL A 279 13.36 -30.19 24.25
N ASP A 280 14.67 -30.36 24.34
CA ASP A 280 15.58 -29.38 24.93
C ASP A 280 15.59 -28.07 24.14
N ASN A 281 15.68 -28.12 22.81
CA ASN A 281 15.59 -26.93 21.95
C ASN A 281 14.25 -26.20 22.11
N LEU A 282 13.15 -26.94 22.32
CA LEU A 282 11.84 -26.34 22.59
C LEU A 282 11.82 -25.66 23.96
N ASN A 283 12.36 -26.30 24.98
CA ASN A 283 12.53 -25.72 26.32
C ASN A 283 13.46 -24.50 26.31
N ASP A 284 14.55 -24.54 25.55
CA ASP A 284 15.51 -23.46 25.40
C ASP A 284 14.93 -22.29 24.61
N THR A 285 14.12 -22.57 23.59
CA THR A 285 13.36 -21.55 22.85
C THR A 285 12.36 -20.86 23.77
N LEU A 286 11.61 -21.63 24.56
CA LEU A 286 10.68 -21.10 25.56
C LEU A 286 11.41 -20.24 26.62
N THR A 287 12.59 -20.69 27.06
CA THR A 287 13.45 -19.92 27.98
C THR A 287 13.99 -18.65 27.33
N SER A 288 14.34 -18.70 26.05
CA SER A 288 14.83 -17.54 25.29
C SER A 288 13.73 -16.51 25.03
N ILE A 289 12.49 -16.95 24.77
CA ILE A 289 11.31 -16.09 24.67
C ILE A 289 11.07 -15.38 25.99
N LYS A 290 11.08 -16.13 27.11
CA LYS A 290 10.96 -15.57 28.46
C LYS A 290 12.02 -14.50 28.73
N ASN A 291 13.29 -14.81 28.45
CA ASN A 291 14.40 -13.88 28.68
C ASN A 291 14.33 -12.65 27.76
N GLY A 292 13.98 -12.82 26.49
CA GLY A 292 13.86 -11.73 25.52
C GLY A 292 12.77 -10.72 25.91
N VAL A 293 11.62 -11.21 26.37
CA VAL A 293 10.51 -10.39 26.84
C VAL A 293 10.89 -9.57 28.09
N HIS A 294 11.64 -10.18 29.02
CA HIS A 294 12.16 -9.47 30.20
C HIS A 294 13.12 -8.32 29.82
N THR A 295 13.97 -8.51 28.81
CA THR A 295 14.88 -7.44 28.35
C THR A 295 14.15 -6.28 27.66
N ILE A 296 12.95 -6.50 27.13
CA ILE A 296 12.13 -5.45 26.52
C ILE A 296 11.52 -4.57 27.60
N ASP A 297 11.00 -5.13 28.71
CA ASP A 297 10.51 -4.38 29.86
C ASP A 297 11.59 -3.46 30.45
N GLU A 298 12.81 -3.99 30.63
CA GLU A 298 13.94 -3.21 31.15
C GLU A 298 14.39 -2.08 30.21
N ARG A 299 14.41 -2.32 28.89
CA ARG A 299 14.87 -1.32 27.91
C ARG A 299 13.85 -0.23 27.62
N LEU A 300 12.55 -0.56 27.66
CA LEU A 300 11.47 0.42 27.47
C LEU A 300 11.36 1.38 28.66
N LYS A 301 11.69 0.93 29.88
CA LYS A 301 11.83 1.81 31.06
C LYS A 301 12.98 2.82 30.91
N MET A 302 14.01 2.52 30.11
CA MET A 302 15.26 3.29 30.02
C MET A 302 15.32 4.33 28.89
N LYS A 303 14.50 4.26 27.84
CA LYS A 303 14.57 5.19 26.69
C LYS A 303 13.27 5.97 26.45
N LYS A 304 13.07 7.02 27.24
CA LYS A 304 12.05 8.03 26.94
C LYS A 304 12.62 9.02 25.92
N PHE A 305 11.82 9.51 24.97
CA PHE A 305 12.20 10.64 24.12
C PHE A 305 11.39 11.86 24.54
N ARG A 306 12.04 13.01 24.67
CA ARG A 306 11.37 14.29 24.94
C ARG A 306 11.32 15.08 23.64
N LEU A 307 10.11 15.42 23.22
CA LEU A 307 9.85 16.22 22.03
C LEU A 307 9.53 17.65 22.44
N ASP A 308 10.32 18.62 21.99
CA ASP A 308 10.03 20.03 22.17
C ASP A 308 9.60 20.62 20.82
N LEU A 309 8.39 21.17 20.76
CA LEU A 309 7.85 21.86 19.58
C LEU A 309 7.99 23.37 19.78
N GLY A 310 8.47 24.07 18.76
CA GLY A 310 8.72 25.51 18.82
C GLY A 310 8.20 26.25 17.60
N PHE A 311 7.68 27.46 17.83
CA PHE A 311 7.40 28.45 16.79
C PHE A 311 8.01 29.78 17.22
N SER A 312 8.71 30.45 16.31
CA SER A 312 9.25 31.80 16.53
C SER A 312 9.04 32.69 15.31
N GLY A 313 8.76 33.96 15.59
CA GLY A 313 8.67 35.02 14.58
C GLY A 313 9.69 36.11 14.89
N GLU A 314 10.42 36.54 13.87
CA GLU A 314 11.40 37.62 13.95
C GLU A 314 10.96 38.78 13.07
N SER A 315 10.92 39.98 13.64
CA SER A 315 10.71 41.21 12.88
C SER A 315 12.03 41.70 12.32
N LEU A 316 12.11 41.88 11.01
CA LEU A 316 13.31 42.40 10.36
C LEU A 316 13.22 43.94 10.30
N GLY A 317 14.35 44.63 10.49
CA GLY A 317 14.39 46.09 10.69
C GLY A 317 14.02 46.94 9.46
N ARG A 318 13.75 46.34 8.30
CA ARG A 318 13.21 47.03 7.13
C ARG A 318 11.69 46.82 7.08
N VAL A 319 10.95 47.91 6.93
CA VAL A 319 9.49 47.99 7.08
C VAL A 319 8.78 46.95 6.18
N GLY A 320 8.08 45.98 6.81
CA GLY A 320 7.20 45.02 6.12
C GLY A 320 7.67 43.56 6.09
N GLU A 321 8.83 43.24 6.66
CA GLU A 321 9.46 41.91 6.53
C GLU A 321 9.43 41.10 7.84
N SER A 322 8.95 39.85 7.79
CA SER A 322 8.92 38.91 8.93
C SER A 322 9.52 37.57 8.58
N ARG A 323 10.37 37.01 9.46
CA ARG A 323 10.89 35.64 9.36
C ARG A 323 10.15 34.73 10.33
N GLY A 324 9.67 33.60 9.84
CA GLY A 324 8.95 32.60 10.63
C GLY A 324 9.70 31.28 10.68
N VAL A 325 9.78 30.67 11.86
CA VAL A 325 10.42 29.36 12.06
C VAL A 325 9.47 28.46 12.83
N PHE A 326 9.26 27.25 12.31
CA PHE A 326 8.55 26.17 13.01
C PHE A 326 9.45 24.94 13.08
N GLY A 327 9.61 24.36 14.27
CA GLY A 327 10.60 23.31 14.49
C GLY A 327 10.25 22.29 15.56
N VAL A 328 10.89 21.13 15.43
CA VAL A 328 10.83 20.02 16.39
C VAL A 328 12.24 19.67 16.85
N ASP A 329 12.44 19.64 18.17
CA ASP A 329 13.63 19.10 18.81
C ASP A 329 13.34 17.75 19.44
N VAL A 330 14.11 16.73 19.07
CA VAL A 330 14.03 15.38 19.63
C VAL A 330 15.21 15.16 20.58
N TRP A 331 14.92 15.06 21.87
CA TRP A 331 15.89 14.76 22.92
C TRP A 331 15.83 13.29 23.31
N GLU A 332 16.99 12.63 23.33
CA GLU A 332 17.11 11.30 23.94
C GLU A 332 17.26 11.46 25.47
N THR A 333 16.30 10.93 26.25
CA THR A 333 16.30 11.08 27.71
C THR A 333 17.54 10.42 28.31
N GLY A 334 18.21 11.12 29.22
CA GLY A 334 19.48 10.68 29.81
C GLY A 334 20.71 11.14 29.03
N THR A 335 20.55 11.75 27.85
CA THR A 335 21.67 12.34 27.09
C THR A 335 21.57 13.87 27.05
N LYS A 336 22.70 14.52 26.75
CA LYS A 336 22.78 15.96 26.48
C LYS A 336 22.53 16.30 25.00
N ARG A 337 22.19 15.31 24.16
CA ARG A 337 22.09 15.43 22.71
C ARG A 337 20.63 15.62 22.28
N PHE A 338 20.44 16.41 21.23
CA PHE A 338 19.18 16.49 20.51
C PHE A 338 19.37 16.61 19.00
N PHE A 339 18.30 16.34 18.27
CA PHE A 339 18.20 16.57 16.84
C PHE A 339 17.10 17.60 16.58
N ARG A 340 17.36 18.52 15.66
CA ARG A 340 16.46 19.62 15.33
C ARG A 340 16.11 19.59 13.87
N ILE A 341 14.81 19.71 13.59
CA ILE A 341 14.25 19.83 12.26
C ILE A 341 13.36 21.07 12.26
N GLU A 342 13.68 22.05 11.42
CA GLU A 342 12.87 23.29 11.32
C GLU A 342 12.57 23.64 9.87
N GLY A 343 11.35 24.11 9.62
CA GLY A 343 10.98 24.83 8.40
C GLY A 343 11.11 26.32 8.64
N VAL A 344 11.77 27.02 7.72
CA VAL A 344 12.05 28.45 7.81
C VAL A 344 11.45 29.16 6.61
N HIS A 345 10.66 30.20 6.89
CA HIS A 345 10.16 31.14 5.91
C HIS A 345 10.88 32.47 6.10
N ALA A 346 11.79 32.81 5.17
CA ALA A 346 12.59 34.03 5.24
C ALA A 346 12.47 34.84 3.92
N PRO A 347 12.29 36.18 3.98
CA PRO A 347 12.09 37.03 2.80
C PRO A 347 13.38 37.33 1.99
N PHE A 348 14.37 36.43 1.96
CA PHE A 348 15.66 36.66 1.26
C PHE A 348 16.10 35.52 0.35
N GLY A 349 15.29 35.12 -0.63
CA GLY A 349 15.78 34.43 -1.83
C GLY A 349 16.44 35.40 -2.81
N ARG A 350 17.55 34.94 -3.42
CA ARG A 350 18.46 35.61 -4.38
C ARG A 350 18.08 37.05 -4.80
N ARG A 351 18.86 38.03 -4.35
CA ARG A 351 18.86 39.38 -4.93
C ARG A 351 19.39 39.30 -6.37
N ARG A 352 18.51 39.33 -7.37
CA ARG A 352 18.93 39.53 -8.75
C ARG A 352 18.96 41.04 -9.00
N VAL A 353 20.16 41.61 -9.00
CA VAL A 353 20.38 42.97 -9.49
C VAL A 353 20.56 42.84 -11.00
N THR A 354 19.58 43.32 -11.75
CA THR A 354 19.71 43.49 -13.19
C THR A 354 20.02 44.95 -13.45
N THR A 355 21.23 45.21 -13.94
CA THR A 355 21.68 46.53 -14.39
C THR A 355 21.43 46.61 -15.88
N GLU A 356 20.55 47.52 -16.30
CA GLU A 356 20.22 47.74 -17.71
C GLU A 356 20.58 49.18 -18.09
N ASP A 357 21.50 49.33 -19.04
CA ASP A 357 21.88 50.64 -19.59
C ASP A 357 20.89 51.01 -20.70
N VAL A 358 20.00 51.94 -20.39
CA VAL A 358 18.95 52.37 -21.33
C VAL A 358 19.43 53.64 -22.03
N THR A 359 19.64 53.55 -23.34
CA THR A 359 19.99 54.70 -24.18
C THR A 359 18.78 55.13 -25.01
N TYR A 360 18.38 56.38 -24.86
CA TYR A 360 17.33 57.01 -25.67
C TYR A 360 17.98 57.87 -26.75
N THR A 361 17.72 57.53 -28.01
CA THR A 361 18.10 58.34 -29.18
C THR A 361 16.92 59.21 -29.60
N TYR A 362 17.08 60.52 -29.51
CA TYR A 362 16.06 61.50 -29.89
C TYR A 362 16.07 61.73 -31.41
N PRO A 363 14.97 62.22 -32.02
CA PRO A 363 14.85 62.36 -33.48
C PRO A 363 15.87 63.30 -34.14
N ASP A 364 16.53 64.15 -33.36
CA ASP A 364 17.60 65.06 -33.76
C ASP A 364 19.01 64.40 -33.72
N GLY A 365 19.09 63.13 -33.34
CA GLY A 365 20.32 62.35 -33.28
C GLY A 365 21.07 62.47 -31.96
N TYR A 366 20.54 63.20 -30.96
CA TYR A 366 21.12 63.24 -29.62
C TYR A 366 20.81 61.96 -28.84
N GLU A 367 21.80 61.41 -28.13
CA GLU A 367 21.62 60.22 -27.28
C GLU A 367 21.83 60.55 -25.80
N SER A 368 20.94 60.02 -24.95
CA SER A 368 21.06 60.09 -23.49
C SER A 368 20.95 58.70 -22.90
N SER A 369 21.94 58.30 -22.12
CA SER A 369 21.96 57.02 -21.41
C SER A 369 21.85 57.19 -19.90
N PHE A 370 21.08 56.31 -19.25
CA PHE A 370 21.09 56.17 -17.80
C PHE A 370 21.04 54.69 -17.42
N THR A 371 21.70 54.36 -16.32
CA THR A 371 21.74 53.00 -15.78
C THR A 371 20.54 52.79 -14.86
N ARG A 372 19.70 51.79 -15.15
CA ARG A 372 18.59 51.37 -14.29
C ARG A 372 18.97 50.09 -13.56
N GLU A 373 19.10 50.15 -12.24
CA GLU A 373 19.20 48.97 -11.39
C GLU A 373 17.82 48.49 -10.96
N THR A 374 17.46 47.26 -11.34
CA THR A 374 16.25 46.60 -10.82
C THR A 374 16.67 45.53 -9.81
N ILE A 375 16.22 45.67 -8.57
CA ILE A 375 16.47 44.72 -7.49
C ILE A 375 15.24 43.83 -7.34
N LYS A 376 15.35 42.54 -7.67
CA LYS A 376 14.31 41.53 -7.40
C LYS A 376 14.74 40.62 -6.26
N THR A 377 13.87 40.44 -5.28
CA THR A 377 14.02 39.50 -4.14
C THR A 377 12.88 38.48 -4.23
N ASP A 378 13.20 37.19 -4.23
CA ASP A 378 12.21 36.11 -4.26
C ASP A 378 12.03 35.54 -2.84
N ASP A 379 10.81 35.28 -2.38
CA ASP A 379 10.59 34.57 -1.11
C ASP A 379 11.05 33.11 -1.23
N ARG A 380 11.75 32.60 -0.20
CA ARG A 380 12.22 31.21 -0.20
C ARG A 380 11.85 30.49 1.10
N PHE A 381 11.24 29.32 0.95
CA PHE A 381 11.13 28.33 2.01
C PHE A 381 12.44 27.54 2.12
N THR A 382 13.03 27.51 3.30
CA THR A 382 14.27 26.78 3.60
C THR A 382 14.07 25.87 4.82
N PHE A 383 15.07 25.07 5.16
CA PHE A 383 14.99 24.14 6.29
C PHE A 383 16.30 24.09 7.09
N ASN A 384 16.17 23.76 8.37
CA ASN A 384 17.27 23.48 9.28
C ASN A 384 17.27 21.98 9.62
N LEU A 385 18.44 21.34 9.55
CA LEU A 385 18.67 19.98 10.03
C LEU A 385 19.93 19.98 10.87
N GLN A 386 19.78 19.95 12.19
CA GLN A 386 20.89 20.20 13.11
C GLN A 386 21.00 19.09 14.15
N ILE A 387 22.24 18.79 14.53
CA ILE A 387 22.57 18.05 15.73
C ILE A 387 23.03 19.05 16.78
N GLY A 388 22.46 18.97 17.97
CA GLY A 388 22.80 19.85 19.08
C GLY A 388 23.23 19.08 20.33
N TYR A 389 24.08 19.73 21.12
CA TYR A 389 24.61 19.18 22.37
C TYR A 389 24.61 20.25 23.46
N ARG A 390 24.01 19.93 24.61
CA ARG A 390 23.97 20.81 25.79
C ARG A 390 25.22 20.59 26.64
N LEU A 391 26.26 21.39 26.41
CA LEU A 391 27.55 21.27 27.13
C LEU A 391 27.38 21.61 28.63
N PHE A 392 26.77 22.76 28.90
CA PHE A 392 26.48 23.29 30.24
C PHE A 392 24.96 23.49 30.41
N PRO A 393 24.43 23.68 31.64
CA PRO A 393 22.98 23.78 31.87
C PRO A 393 22.24 24.79 30.98
N ARG A 394 22.95 25.83 30.50
CA ARG A 394 22.39 26.90 29.66
C ARG A 394 23.15 27.15 28.36
N THR A 395 24.10 26.30 28.01
CA THR A 395 24.93 26.46 26.81
C THR A 395 24.70 25.27 25.90
N THR A 396 24.21 25.55 24.71
CA THR A 396 23.98 24.55 23.67
C THR A 396 24.83 24.90 22.46
N VAL A 397 25.57 23.92 21.97
CA VAL A 397 26.26 24.00 20.68
C VAL A 397 25.49 23.18 19.67
N ARG A 398 25.47 23.62 18.42
CA ARG A 398 24.76 22.94 17.34
C ARG A 398 25.49 23.09 16.02
N ALA A 399 25.38 22.07 15.18
CA ALA A 399 26.00 22.01 13.86
C ALA A 399 25.07 21.30 12.89
N GLY A 400 25.18 21.60 11.60
CA GLY A 400 24.41 20.94 10.56
C GLY A 400 24.00 21.92 9.47
N VAL A 401 22.77 21.75 8.99
CA VAL A 401 22.19 22.57 7.95
C VAL A 401 21.36 23.70 8.57
N PHE A 402 21.66 24.92 8.19
CA PHE A 402 21.00 26.17 8.52
C PHE A 402 20.52 26.78 7.21
N GLU A 403 19.20 26.88 7.03
CA GLU A 403 18.52 27.44 5.86
C GLU A 403 19.03 26.85 4.53
N GLY A 404 19.34 25.55 4.53
CA GLY A 404 19.86 24.83 3.37
C GLY A 404 21.40 24.87 3.20
N GLN A 405 22.14 25.45 4.14
CA GLN A 405 23.60 25.57 4.07
C GLN A 405 24.31 25.04 5.32
N GLY A 406 25.56 24.61 5.18
CA GLY A 406 26.36 24.14 6.31
C GLY A 406 26.71 25.26 7.28
N GLY A 407 26.53 25.00 8.59
CA GLY A 407 26.80 25.99 9.62
C GLY A 407 26.94 25.42 11.03
N VAL A 408 27.25 26.32 11.95
CA VAL A 408 27.35 26.07 13.39
C VAL A 408 26.65 27.17 14.17
N GLY A 409 26.16 26.84 15.37
CA GLY A 409 25.50 27.79 16.25
C GLY A 409 25.79 27.51 17.73
N ILE A 410 25.71 28.57 18.53
CA ILE A 410 25.84 28.53 19.98
C ILE A 410 24.67 29.33 20.57
N ASP A 411 23.92 28.66 21.44
CA ASP A 411 22.83 29.23 22.21
C ASP A 411 23.27 29.34 23.67
N GLN A 412 23.23 30.55 24.23
CA GLN A 412 23.60 30.82 25.62
C GLN A 412 22.44 31.49 26.36
N GLY A 413 21.91 30.80 27.37
CA GLY A 413 20.86 31.33 28.25
C GLY A 413 21.41 32.08 29.47
N PHE A 414 20.71 33.15 29.87
CA PHE A 414 20.95 33.97 31.06
C PHE A 414 19.61 34.35 31.69
N ASP A 415 19.59 34.72 32.98
CA ASP A 415 18.42 35.33 33.59
C ASP A 415 18.66 36.82 33.78
N VAL A 416 17.75 37.65 33.29
CA VAL A 416 17.79 39.11 33.49
C VAL A 416 16.52 39.51 34.22
N ALA A 417 16.67 39.98 35.46
CA ALA A 417 15.54 40.41 36.30
C ALA A 417 14.36 39.41 36.29
N GLN A 418 14.66 38.13 36.57
CA GLN A 418 13.72 36.99 36.58
C GLN A 418 13.17 36.53 35.23
N HIS A 419 13.58 37.16 34.12
CA HIS A 419 13.18 36.73 32.77
C HIS A 419 14.30 35.92 32.11
N PRO A 420 14.02 34.72 31.58
CA PRO A 420 15.01 33.96 30.84
C PRO A 420 15.26 34.64 29.49
N VAL A 421 16.51 35.02 29.25
CA VAL A 421 16.99 35.59 27.99
C VAL A 421 17.95 34.60 27.35
N LYS A 422 17.90 34.48 26.03
CA LYS A 422 18.82 33.64 25.27
C LYS A 422 19.55 34.50 24.23
N LEU A 423 20.88 34.42 24.25
CA LEU A 423 21.73 34.88 23.17
C LEU A 423 21.92 33.73 22.17
N ILE A 424 21.70 33.99 20.90
CA ILE A 424 21.91 33.02 19.82
C ILE A 424 22.96 33.60 18.88
N LEU A 425 24.01 32.82 18.63
CA LEU A 425 25.06 33.13 17.66
C LEU A 425 25.06 32.02 16.61
N GLU A 426 24.92 32.38 15.34
CA GLU A 426 24.94 31.44 14.22
C GLU A 426 25.97 31.88 13.18
N ALA A 427 26.67 30.93 12.59
CA ALA A 427 27.59 31.15 11.48
C ALA A 427 27.33 30.10 10.39
N TYR A 428 26.78 30.55 9.28
CA TYR A 428 26.44 29.76 8.10
C TYR A 428 26.51 30.67 6.86
N ASP A 429 26.39 30.10 5.65
CA ASP A 429 26.49 30.84 4.38
C ASP A 429 27.90 31.33 4.01
N TRP A 430 28.85 30.40 3.97
CA TRP A 430 30.26 30.67 3.66
C TRP A 430 30.56 30.96 2.18
N ASP A 431 29.60 30.71 1.28
CA ASP A 431 29.78 30.72 -0.17
C ASP A 431 29.19 31.95 -0.88
N ARG A 432 28.83 33.03 -0.16
CA ARG A 432 28.44 34.29 -0.81
C ARG A 432 29.67 35.02 -1.35
N PRO A 433 29.89 35.16 -2.67
CA PRO A 433 30.81 36.16 -3.15
C PRO A 433 30.28 37.53 -2.76
N GLU A 434 31.03 38.27 -1.95
CA GLU A 434 30.84 39.71 -1.79
C GLU A 434 31.03 40.36 -3.16
N LYS A 435 29.93 40.69 -3.86
CA LYS A 435 29.99 41.74 -4.88
C LYS A 435 29.86 43.08 -4.17
N ASN A 436 30.97 43.52 -3.59
CA ASN A 436 31.21 44.93 -3.25
C ASN A 436 32.29 45.45 -4.20
N ALA A 437 31.87 46.17 -5.24
CA ALA A 437 32.52 47.35 -5.82
C ALA A 437 31.58 47.92 -6.87
#